data_AF-A0AA96HU12-F1
#
_entry.id   AF-A0AA96HU12-F1
#
_cell.length_a   1.000
_cell.length_b   1.000
_cell.length_c   1.000
_cell.angle_alpha   90.00
_cell.angle_beta   90.00
_cell.angle_gamma   90.00
#
_symmetry.space_group_name_H-M   'P 1'
#
loop_
_entity.id
_entity.type
_entity.pdbx_description
1 polymer ?
#
loop_
_entity_poly.entity_id
_entity_poly.type
_entity_poly.pdbx_seq_one_letter_code
_entity_poly.pdbx_strand_id
1 'polypeptide(L)' 'MTAHEAGGVKNPYDAIEQKIYSHAKAMGCEDYVDYDKASDWYYNTALLEEELMGFLDEYERQAFLNQF' A
#
# COMPACT_ATOMS: atom_id res chain seq x y z
N MET A 1 -0.60 -8.17 -10.68
CA MET A 1 -0.80 -7.11 -11.70
C MET A 1 -2.21 -6.56 -11.54
N THR A 2 -2.42 -5.64 -10.62
CA THR A 2 -3.61 -4.79 -10.62
C THR A 2 -3.25 -3.56 -11.43
N ALA A 3 -3.54 -3.66 -12.73
CA ALA A 3 -3.59 -2.50 -13.59
C ALA A 3 -4.68 -1.57 -13.03
N HIS A 4 -4.30 -0.37 -12.60
CA HIS A 4 -5.26 0.72 -12.46
C HIS A 4 -5.81 1.02 -13.85
N GLU A 5 -6.88 0.32 -14.20
CA GLU A 5 -7.59 0.47 -15.45
C GLU A 5 -8.08 1.91 -15.58
N ALA A 6 -7.75 2.50 -16.72
CA ALA A 6 -8.24 3.78 -17.18
C ALA A 6 -9.78 3.79 -17.15
N GLY A 7 -10.38 4.49 -16.17
CA GLY A 7 -11.83 4.72 -16.11
C GLY A 7 -12.49 4.54 -14.74
N GLY A 8 -11.77 4.07 -13.72
CA GLY A 8 -12.26 4.01 -12.33
C GLY A 8 -12.28 5.37 -11.63
N VAL A 9 -13.22 5.58 -10.71
CA VAL A 9 -13.24 6.76 -9.82
C VAL A 9 -11.85 6.92 -9.21
N LYS A 10 -11.18 8.05 -9.48
CA LYS A 10 -9.88 8.39 -8.89
C LYS A 10 -9.98 8.24 -7.38
N ASN A 11 -9.19 7.35 -6.79
CA ASN A 11 -9.18 7.20 -5.35
C ASN A 11 -8.61 8.51 -4.77
N PRO A 12 -9.34 9.19 -3.87
CA PRO A 12 -8.95 10.51 -3.38
C PRO A 12 -7.60 10.50 -2.63
N TYR A 13 -7.11 9.31 -2.26
CA TYR A 13 -5.87 9.13 -1.51
C TYR A 13 -4.65 8.84 -2.39
N ASP A 14 -4.82 8.66 -3.72
CA ASP A 14 -3.72 8.32 -4.64
C ASP A 14 -2.53 9.27 -4.50
N ALA A 15 -2.79 10.59 -4.45
CA ALA A 15 -1.73 11.58 -4.35
C ALA A 15 -0.95 11.51 -3.02
N ILE A 16 -1.61 11.14 -1.93
CA ILE A 16 -0.98 10.99 -0.62
C ILE A 16 -0.20 9.68 -0.56
N GLU A 17 -0.77 8.61 -1.11
CA GLU A 17 -0.12 7.29 -1.21
C GLU A 17 1.19 7.39 -2.02
N GLN A 18 1.16 7.99 -3.20
CA GLN A 18 2.36 8.21 -4.02
C GLN A 18 3.44 9.01 -3.28
N LYS A 19 3.04 9.99 -2.46
CA LYS A 19 3.97 10.76 -1.65
C LYS A 19 4.61 9.89 -0.57
N ILE A 20 3.82 9.06 0.12
CA ILE A 20 4.34 8.12 1.14
C ILE A 20 5.35 7.16 0.48
N TYR A 21 4.97 6.56 -0.64
CA TYR A 21 5.80 5.62 -1.39
C TYR A 21 7.11 6.24 -1.89
N SER A 22 7.12 7.52 -2.29
CA SER A 22 8.35 8.22 -2.66
C SER A 22 9.40 8.30 -1.54
N HIS A 23 9.01 8.10 -0.29
CA HIS A 23 9.91 8.09 0.86
C HIS A 23 10.35 6.68 1.29
N ALA A 24 9.77 5.61 0.73
CA ALA A 24 10.00 4.22 1.18
C ALA A 24 11.48 3.84 1.21
N LYS A 25 12.22 4.16 0.14
CA LYS A 25 13.67 3.91 0.06
C LYS A 25 14.48 4.65 1.12
N ALA A 26 14.11 5.90 1.43
CA ALA A 26 14.80 6.67 2.47
C ALA A 26 14.55 6.10 3.88
N MET A 27 13.46 5.34 4.04
CA MET A 27 13.06 4.70 5.29
C MET A 27 13.54 3.24 5.40
N GLY A 28 14.24 2.71 4.40
CA GLY A 28 14.65 1.31 4.35
C GLY A 28 13.50 0.34 4.05
N CYS A 29 12.44 0.82 3.42
CA CYS A 29 11.25 0.06 3.03
C CYS A 29 11.19 -0.18 1.51
N GLU A 30 12.32 -0.14 0.79
CA GLU A 30 12.32 -0.31 -0.67
C GLU A 30 11.75 -1.66 -1.15
N ASP A 31 11.82 -2.72 -0.35
CA ASP A 31 11.29 -4.05 -0.73
C ASP A 31 9.75 -4.10 -0.78
N TYR A 32 9.08 -3.09 -0.21
CA TYR A 32 7.62 -3.00 -0.13
C TYR A 32 7.00 -2.20 -1.28
N VAL A 33 7.80 -1.48 -2.06
CA VAL A 33 7.31 -0.56 -3.09
C VAL A 33 8.22 -0.55 -4.31
N ASP A 34 7.64 -0.78 -5.48
CA ASP A 34 8.31 -0.66 -6.79
C ASP A 34 7.99 0.67 -7.46
N TYR A 35 8.96 1.26 -8.16
CA TYR A 35 8.76 2.47 -8.97
C TYR A 35 8.85 2.13 -10.46
N ASP A 36 7.77 2.42 -11.21
CA ASP A 36 7.77 2.35 -12.66
C ASP A 36 8.08 3.71 -13.28
N LYS A 37 9.19 3.77 -14.00
CA LYS A 37 9.63 4.96 -14.70
C LYS A 37 8.74 5.31 -15.92
N ALA A 38 8.07 4.33 -16.54
CA ALA A 38 7.27 4.57 -17.73
C ALA A 38 5.97 5.31 -17.41
N SER A 39 5.36 4.99 -16.27
CA SER A 39 4.13 5.61 -15.76
C SER A 39 4.38 6.72 -14.73
N ASP A 40 5.62 6.89 -14.27
CA ASP A 40 5.99 7.78 -13.16
C ASP A 40 5.15 7.51 -11.90
N TRP A 41 5.05 6.24 -11.54
CA TRP A 41 4.15 5.77 -10.50
C TRP A 41 4.78 4.70 -9.62
N TYR A 42 4.44 4.74 -8.34
CA TYR A 42 4.82 3.75 -7.35
C TYR A 42 3.72 2.71 -7.15
N TYR A 43 4.11 1.45 -7.01
CA TYR A 43 3.25 0.30 -6.79
C TYR A 43 3.68 -0.43 -5.54
N ASN A 44 2.72 -0.96 -4.78
CA ASN A 44 3.00 -1.89 -3.71
C ASN A 44 3.56 -3.21 -4.26
N THR A 45 4.50 -3.82 -3.55
CA THR A 45 4.93 -5.19 -3.85
C THR A 45 3.96 -6.20 -3.21
N ALA A 46 3.98 -7.44 -3.71
CA ALA A 46 3.19 -8.53 -3.13
C ALA A 46 3.54 -8.79 -1.65
N LEU A 47 4.76 -8.46 -1.23
CA LEU A 47 5.21 -8.55 0.16
C LEU A 47 4.44 -7.58 1.06
N LEU A 48 4.20 -6.35 0.59
CA LEU A 48 3.41 -5.36 1.33
C LEU A 48 1.94 -5.79 1.44
N GLU A 49 1.37 -6.41 0.41
CA GLU A 49 0.00 -6.91 0.46
C GLU A 49 -0.18 -8.01 1.51
N GLU A 50 0.76 -8.95 1.59
CA GLU A 50 0.71 -10.06 2.54
C GLU A 50 0.89 -9.57 3.99
N GLU A 51 1.87 -8.71 4.25
CA GLU A 51 2.08 -8.15 5.59
C GLU A 51 0.91 -7.25 6.03
N LEU A 52 0.34 -6.46 5.11
CA LEU A 52 -0.81 -5.62 5.42
C LEU A 52 -2.04 -6.44 5.79
N MET A 53 -2.31 -7.55 5.08
CA MET A 53 -3.40 -8.46 5.44
C MET A 53 -3.19 -9.05 6.84
N GLY A 54 -1.97 -9.53 7.15
CA GLY A 54 -1.66 -10.05 8.48
C GLY A 54 -1.83 -9.01 9.59
N PHE A 55 -1.43 -7.76 9.34
CA PHE A 55 -1.64 -6.66 10.29
C PHE A 55 -3.13 -6.35 10.51
N LEU A 56 -3.93 -6.30 9.45
CA LEU A 56 -5.36 -6.03 9.55
C LEU A 56 -6.09 -7.14 10.29
N ASP A 57 -5.77 -8.40 10.01
CA ASP A 57 -6.33 -9.55 10.73
C ASP A 57 -6.01 -9.50 12.24
N GLU A 58 -4.77 -9.16 12.59
CA GLU A 58 -4.36 -9.00 13.99
C GLU A 58 -5.06 -7.82 14.66
N TYR A 59 -5.17 -6.68 13.96
CA TYR A 59 -5.87 -5.50 14.45
C TYR A 59 -7.34 -5.80 14.70
N GLU A 60 -8.03 -6.46 13.76
CA GLU A 60 -9.43 -6.87 13.92
C GLU A 60 -9.60 -7.82 15.11
N ARG A 61 -8.69 -8.79 15.28
CA ARG A 61 -8.69 -9.70 16.42
C ARG A 61 -8.54 -8.95 17.74
N GLN A 62 -7.60 -8.01 17.85
CA GLN A 62 -7.40 -7.21 19.06
C GLN A 62 -8.56 -6.24 19.33
N ALA A 63 -9.08 -5.59 18.28
CA ALA A 63 -10.22 -4.69 18.38
C ALA A 63 -11.48 -5.42 18.84
N PHE A 64 -11.68 -6.66 18.38
CA PHE A 64 -12.76 -7.54 18.84
C PHE A 64 -12.58 -7.94 20.31
N LEU A 65 -11.38 -8.34 20.71
CA LEU A 65 -11.09 -8.76 22.09
C LEU A 65 -11.19 -7.62 23.11
N ASN A 66 -10.95 -6.36 22.70
CA ASN A 66 -11.07 -5.19 23.56
C ASN A 66 -12.53 -4.71 23.78
N GLN A 67 -13.53 -5.37 23.19
CA GLN A 67 -14.96 -5.07 23.40
C GLN A 67 -15.65 -5.97 24.45
N PHE A 68 -14.92 -6.91 25.05
CA PHE A 68 -15.40 -7.81 26.12
C PHE A 68 -14.49 -7.73 27.35
#